data_AF-X1FC61-F1
#
_entry.id   AF-X1FC61-F1
#
_cell.length_a   1.000
_cell.length_b   1.000
_cell.length_c   1.000
_cell.angle_alpha   90.00
_cell.angle_beta   90.00
_cell.angle_gamma   90.00
#
_symmetry.space_group_name_H-M   'P 1'
#
loop_
_entity.id
_entity.type
_entity.pdbx_description
1 polymer ?
#
loop_
_entity_poly.entity_id
_entity_poly.type
_entity_poly.pdbx_seq_one_letter_code
_entity_poly.pdbx_strand_id
1 'polypeptide(L)' 'MTGESELKSLLRNMQPVVVEGEYVFSSVQESQLEDLESPLMIFRENEGSTVIVTRAIAERNR' A
#
# COMPACT_ATOMS: atom_id res chain seq x y z
N MET A 1 -5.33 -26.38 14.50
CA MET A 1 -4.74 -25.04 14.27
C MET A 1 -5.36 -24.06 15.25
N THR A 2 -4.82 -23.95 16.46
CA THR A 2 -5.18 -22.89 17.40
C THR A 2 -4.13 -21.80 17.23
N GLY A 3 -4.49 -20.72 16.54
CA GLY A 3 -3.64 -19.53 16.47
C GLY A 3 -3.45 -18.95 17.88
N GLU A 4 -2.43 -18.11 18.04
CA GLU A 4 -2.19 -17.39 19.29
C GLU A 4 -3.43 -16.57 19.68
N SER A 5 -4.04 -16.88 20.82
CA SER A 5 -5.24 -16.20 21.34
C SER A 5 -4.90 -15.13 22.38
N GLU A 6 -3.67 -15.13 22.91
CA GLU A 6 -3.23 -14.15 23.90
C GLU A 6 -2.59 -12.94 23.20
N LEU A 7 -3.31 -11.82 23.19
CA LEU A 7 -2.88 -10.57 22.55
C LEU A 7 -1.47 -10.13 22.98
N LYS A 8 -1.13 -10.28 24.27
CA LYS A 8 0.19 -9.91 24.80
C LYS A 8 1.31 -10.76 24.18
N SER A 9 1.07 -12.06 24.01
CA SER A 9 2.03 -12.97 23.39
C SER A 9 2.18 -12.67 21.90
N LEU A 10 1.08 -12.41 21.20
CA LEU A 10 1.09 -12.04 19.79
C LEU A 10 1.93 -10.79 19.53
N LEU A 11 1.68 -9.71 20.28
CA LEU A 11 2.37 -8.42 20.09
C LEU A 11 3.86 -8.52 20.44
N ARG A 12 4.22 -9.22 21.53
CA ARG A 12 5.62 -9.42 21.93
C ARG A 12 6.44 -10.18 20.89
N ASN A 13 5.79 -11.10 20.17
CA ASN A 13 6.45 -12.00 19.23
C ASN A 13 6.42 -11.47 17.78
N MET A 14 5.90 -10.26 17.55
CA MET A 14 5.90 -9.65 16.23
C MET A 14 7.33 -9.27 15.81
N GLN A 15 7.70 -9.62 14.59
CA GLN A 15 9.01 -9.32 14.01
C GLN A 15 8.81 -8.37 12.83
N PRO A 16 8.88 -7.04 13.04
CA PRO A 16 8.69 -6.09 11.96
C PRO A 16 9.86 -6.18 10.97
N VAL A 17 9.55 -6.06 9.69
CA VAL A 17 10.54 -5.97 8.61
C VAL A 17 10.40 -4.61 7.97
N VAL A 18 11.49 -3.85 7.92
CA VAL A 18 11.54 -2.59 7.18
C VAL A 18 11.63 -2.93 5.70
N VAL A 19 10.72 -2.36 4.92
CA VAL A 19 10.75 -2.43 3.46
C VAL A 19 11.39 -1.14 2.96
N GLU A 20 12.55 -1.26 2.32
CA GLU A 20 13.30 -0.13 1.79
C GLU A 20 12.57 0.56 0.63
N GLY A 21 12.68 1.88 0.56
CA GLY A 21 12.09 2.70 -0.50
C GLY A 21 11.20 3.82 0.04
N GLU A 22 10.89 4.78 -0.83
CA GLU A 22 9.94 5.85 -0.56
C GLU A 22 8.61 5.53 -1.24
N TYR A 23 7.54 5.52 -0.45
CA TYR A 23 6.18 5.23 -0.92
C TYR A 23 5.29 6.44 -0.69
N VAL A 24 4.41 6.70 -1.65
CA VAL A 24 3.48 7.83 -1.61
C VAL A 24 2.06 7.36 -1.82
N PHE A 25 1.13 8.07 -1.19
CA PHE A 25 -0.29 7.96 -1.47
C PHE A 25 -0.68 8.96 -2.54
N SER A 26 -1.50 8.56 -3.49
CA SER A 26 -2.07 9.44 -4.50
C SER A 26 -3.50 9.02 -4.81
N SER A 27 -4.34 10.01 -5.10
CA SER A 27 -5.68 9.76 -5.64
C SER A 27 -5.63 10.00 -7.14
N VAL A 28 -6.11 9.04 -7.92
CA VAL A 28 -6.10 9.07 -9.38
C VAL A 28 -7.49 8.77 -9.92
N GLN A 29 -7.77 9.25 -11.14
CA GLN A 29 -8.99 8.85 -11.85
C GLN A 29 -8.87 7.40 -12.32
N GLU A 30 -10.00 6.70 -12.48
CA GLU A 30 -10.00 5.28 -12.90
C GLU A 30 -9.29 5.09 -14.26
N SER A 31 -9.36 6.06 -15.18
CA SER A 31 -8.64 6.02 -16.45
C SER A 31 -7.11 5.99 -16.28
N GLN A 32 -6.58 6.63 -15.24
CA GLN A 32 -5.14 6.66 -14.94
C GLN A 32 -4.68 5.39 -14.22
N LEU A 33 -5.61 4.63 -13.64
CA LEU A 33 -5.31 3.38 -12.96
C LEU A 33 -4.90 2.28 -13.94
N GLU A 34 -5.49 2.26 -15.13
CA GLU A 34 -5.18 1.29 -16.19
C GLU A 34 -3.74 1.44 -16.70
N ASP A 35 -3.21 2.66 -16.71
CA ASP A 35 -1.84 2.99 -17.12
C ASP A 35 -0.82 2.85 -15.98
N LEU A 36 -1.27 2.60 -14.75
CA LEU A 36 -0.41 2.57 -13.58
C LEU A 36 0.33 1.23 -13.45
N GLU A 37 1.62 1.24 -13.75
CA GLU A 37 2.46 0.05 -13.60
C GLU A 37 2.68 -0.29 -12.11
N SER A 38 2.23 -1.50 -11.73
CA SER A 38 2.58 -2.18 -10.47
C SER A 38 2.38 -1.36 -9.18
N PRO A 39 1.16 -0.87 -8.89
CA PRO A 39 0.86 -0.32 -7.57
C PRO A 39 1.00 -1.37 -6.48
N LEU A 40 1.54 -0.98 -5.33
CA LEU A 40 1.59 -1.85 -4.15
C LEU A 40 0.20 -2.08 -3.56
N MET A 41 -0.67 -1.08 -3.71
CA MET A 41 -2.04 -1.12 -3.22
C MET A 41 -2.93 -0.22 -4.07
N ILE A 42 -4.16 -0.67 -4.27
CA ILE A 42 -5.24 0.09 -4.89
C ILE A 42 -6.46 -0.01 -3.98
N PHE A 43 -7.13 1.13 -3.76
CA PHE A 43 -8.40 1.21 -3.07
C PHE A 43 -9.35 2.11 -3.85
N ARG A 44 -10.50 1.58 -4.25
CA ARG A 44 -11.49 2.33 -5.03
C ARG A 44 -12.43 3.08 -4.09
N GLU A 45 -12.49 4.39 -4.23
CA GLU A 45 -13.35 5.29 -3.47
C GLU A 45 -14.33 5.98 -4.41
N ASN A 46 -15.28 6.71 -3.84
CA ASN A 46 -16.29 7.42 -4.64
C ASN A 46 -15.69 8.62 -5.37
N GLU A 47 -14.65 9.24 -4.79
CA GLU A 47 -13.96 10.42 -5.29
C GLU A 47 -12.84 10.07 -6.29
N GLY A 48 -12.43 8.81 -6.38
CA GLY A 48 -11.32 8.32 -7.20
C GLY A 48 -10.69 7.05 -6.64
N SER A 49 -9.64 6.56 -7.28
CA SER A 49 -8.87 5.41 -6.80
C SER A 49 -7.65 5.88 -6.03
N THR A 50 -7.55 5.53 -4.75
CA THR A 50 -6.35 5.73 -3.94
C THR A 50 -5.34 4.63 -4.27
N VAL A 51 -4.11 5.03 -4.58
CA VAL A 51 -2.99 4.13 -4.91
C VAL A 51 -1.81 4.37 -4.00
N ILE A 52 -1.10 3.29 -3.66
CA ILE A 52 0.23 3.35 -3.03
C ILE A 52 1.25 2.87 -4.05
N VAL A 53 2.18 3.75 -4.38
CA VAL A 53 3.25 3.50 -5.35
C VAL A 53 4.59 3.94 -4.78
N THR A 54 5.69 3.54 -5.43
CA THR A 54 6.98 4.17 -5.15
C THR A 54 6.96 5.62 -5.61
N ARG A 55 7.70 6.49 -4.93
CA ARG A 55 7.85 7.89 -5.30
C ARG A 55 8.28 8.07 -6.77
N ALA A 56 9.19 7.22 -7.25
CA ALA A 56 9.68 7.26 -8.63
C ALA A 56 8.56 7.04 -9.67
N ILE A 57 7.60 6.15 -9.39
CA ILE A 57 6.43 5.91 -10.26
C ILE A 57 5.51 7.13 -10.27
N ALA A 58 5.26 7.74 -9.10
CA ALA A 58 4.43 8.93 -9.00
C ALA A 58 5.04 10.13 -9.73
N GLU A 59 6.36 10.31 -9.66
CA GLU A 59 7.04 11.44 -10.32
C GLU A 59 7.19 11.25 -11.83
N ARG A 60 7.23 10.02 -12.34
CA ARG A 60 7.27 9.73 -13.79
C ARG A 60 6.00 10.17 -14.52
N ASN A 61 4.86 10.18 -13.82
CA ASN A 61 3.53 10.47 -14.37
C ASN A 61 3.05 11.91 -14.08
N ARG A 62 3.96 12.83 -13.76
CA ARG A 62 3.67 14.27 -13.66
C ARG A 62 3.60 14.94 -15.03
#